data_AF-A0A7S1SLQ5-F1
#
_entry.id   AF-A0A7S1SLQ5-F1
#
_cell.length_a   1.000
_cell.length_b   1.000
_cell.length_c   1.000
_cell.angle_alpha   90.00
_cell.angle_beta   90.00
_cell.angle_gamma   90.00
#
_symmetry.space_group_name_H-M   'P 1'
#
loop_
_entity.id
_entity.type
_entity.pdbx_description
1 polymer ?
#
loop_
_entity_poly.entity_id
_entity_poly.type
_entity_poly.pdbx_seq_one_letter_code
_entity_poly.pdbx_strand_id
1 'polypeptide(L)'
;DAVLLALFRRALLHELGCKDEEEAGFAGVARLIQRLHRTSRDAEHVQERGTRVLNALLPPWFAKAFGAFLSVLPPWFAARHATASSVLFLNWLVGPSEVMNAPEDLLPDDRSSVPPNTAAAVAGQATQAAGYRQGVLVKRCRVLEETKCASVCLNVCQVPTQRFFTEDIGLPMTMSPDFDTFECKFVFGRAPPAPADSDAFTSPCFKQCDAALKSARQCDVKPYDFNRVKEMSAEEGLTY
;
A
#
# COMPACT_ATOMS: atom_id res chain seq x y z
N ASP A 1 14.93 6.20 -8.50
CA ASP A 1 13.52 6.57 -8.75
C ASP A 1 12.99 6.05 -10.08
N ALA A 2 13.56 6.44 -11.22
CA ALA A 2 13.04 6.04 -12.55
C ALA A 2 12.95 4.51 -12.76
N VAL A 3 13.95 3.76 -12.28
CA VAL A 3 13.97 2.29 -12.38
C VAL A 3 12.83 1.65 -11.58
N LEU A 4 12.64 2.07 -10.33
CA LEU A 4 11.58 1.54 -9.46
C LEU A 4 10.19 1.88 -10.01
N LEU A 5 10.02 3.10 -10.52
CA LEU A 5 8.78 3.50 -11.19
C LEU A 5 8.50 2.68 -12.45
N ALA A 6 9.53 2.36 -13.25
CA ALA A 6 9.39 1.51 -14.42
C ALA A 6 9.04 0.06 -14.05
N LEU A 7 9.63 -0.50 -12.99
CA LEU A 7 9.28 -1.81 -12.46
C LEU A 7 7.82 -1.85 -11.99
N PHE A 8 7.40 -0.84 -11.23
CA PHE A 8 6.01 -0.73 -10.77
C PHE A 8 5.02 -0.60 -11.92
N ARG A 9 5.34 0.23 -12.91
CA ARG A 9 4.55 0.34 -14.14
C ARG A 9 4.43 -1.00 -14.87
N ARG A 10 5.54 -1.74 -15.00
CA ARG A 10 5.54 -3.06 -15.62
C ARG A 10 4.66 -4.06 -14.86
N ALA A 11 4.71 -4.04 -13.52
CA ALA A 11 3.86 -4.87 -12.69
C ALA A 11 2.35 -4.53 -12.88
N LEU A 12 2.01 -3.25 -12.95
CA LEU A 12 0.64 -2.79 -13.25
C LEU A 12 0.15 -3.27 -14.63
N LEU A 13 0.97 -3.11 -15.67
CA LEU A 13 0.64 -3.54 -17.03
C LEU A 13 0.44 -5.05 -17.12
N HIS A 14 1.28 -5.82 -16.43
CA HIS A 14 1.15 -7.27 -16.33
C HIS A 14 -0.16 -7.68 -15.66
N GLU A 15 -0.51 -7.07 -14.51
CA GLU A 15 -1.77 -7.33 -13.80
C GLU A 15 -3.01 -6.87 -14.60
N LEU A 16 -2.87 -5.84 -15.45
CA LEU A 16 -3.92 -5.37 -16.35
C LEU A 16 -4.05 -6.20 -17.62
N GLY A 17 -3.01 -6.94 -18.01
CA GLY A 17 -2.97 -7.68 -19.28
C GLY A 17 -3.06 -6.78 -20.51
N CYS A 18 -2.64 -5.51 -20.41
CA CYS A 18 -2.75 -4.53 -21.49
C CYS A 18 -1.40 -4.01 -21.98
N LYS A 19 -1.39 -3.48 -23.21
CA LYS A 19 -0.23 -2.76 -23.74
C LYS A 19 -0.07 -1.43 -23.03
N ASP A 20 1.16 -0.93 -23.04
CA ASP A 20 1.47 0.36 -22.47
C ASP A 20 1.14 1.49 -23.46
N GLU A 21 0.05 2.20 -23.19
CA GLU A 21 -0.44 3.32 -24.00
C GLU A 21 -0.44 4.65 -23.22
N GLU A 22 -0.09 4.60 -21.94
CA GLU A 22 -0.15 5.77 -21.06
C GLU A 22 1.11 6.62 -21.19
N GLU A 23 1.04 7.89 -20.78
CA GLU A 23 2.21 8.77 -20.80
C GLU A 23 3.32 8.31 -19.83
N ALA A 24 4.54 8.79 -20.08
CA ALA A 24 5.68 8.52 -19.21
C ALA A 24 5.55 9.24 -17.85
N GLY A 25 6.20 8.69 -16.84
CA GLY A 25 6.20 9.27 -15.48
C GLY A 25 5.00 8.83 -14.64
N PHE A 26 4.79 9.56 -13.55
CA PHE A 26 3.82 9.14 -12.53
C PHE A 26 2.36 9.36 -12.95
N ALA A 27 2.07 10.39 -13.76
CA ALA A 27 0.72 10.64 -14.26
C ALA A 27 0.15 9.44 -15.04
N GLY A 28 0.94 8.83 -15.94
CA GLY A 28 0.54 7.59 -16.60
C GLY A 28 0.41 6.40 -15.66
N VAL A 29 1.25 6.30 -14.62
CA VAL A 29 1.06 5.29 -13.56
C VAL A 29 -0.25 5.50 -12.80
N ALA A 30 -0.63 6.74 -12.50
CA ALA A 30 -1.91 7.06 -11.88
C ALA A 30 -3.08 6.66 -12.79
N ARG A 31 -2.96 6.81 -14.11
CA ARG A 31 -3.96 6.30 -15.07
C ARG A 31 -4.07 4.77 -15.07
N LEU A 32 -2.95 4.05 -15.01
CA LEU A 32 -2.96 2.59 -14.87
C LEU A 32 -3.59 2.13 -13.56
N ILE A 33 -3.30 2.82 -12.45
CA ILE A 33 -3.92 2.57 -11.13
C ILE A 33 -5.44 2.81 -11.20
N GLN A 34 -5.88 3.91 -11.80
CA GLN A 34 -7.31 4.20 -12.03
C GLN A 34 -7.96 3.12 -12.90
N ARG A 35 -7.27 2.63 -13.93
CA ARG A 35 -7.74 1.54 -14.79
C ARG A 35 -7.85 0.22 -14.03
N LEU A 36 -6.88 -0.10 -13.18
CA LEU A 36 -6.90 -1.29 -12.32
C LEU A 36 -8.13 -1.25 -11.38
N HIS A 37 -8.41 -0.09 -10.80
CA HIS A 37 -9.62 0.13 -10.00
C HIS A 37 -10.90 -0.07 -10.81
N ARG A 38 -11.06 0.64 -11.93
CA ARG A 38 -12.29 0.61 -12.76
C ARG A 38 -12.59 -0.74 -13.40
N THR A 39 -11.56 -1.54 -13.67
CA THR A 39 -11.70 -2.86 -14.30
C THR A 39 -11.89 -3.99 -13.28
N SER A 40 -11.87 -3.67 -11.98
CA SER A 40 -12.15 -4.63 -10.92
C SER A 40 -13.64 -4.69 -10.65
N ARG A 41 -14.08 -5.79 -10.02
CA ARG A 41 -15.51 -6.11 -9.85
C ARG A 41 -16.10 -5.42 -8.63
N ASP A 42 -15.32 -5.40 -7.56
CA ASP A 42 -15.66 -4.93 -6.23
C ASP A 42 -14.36 -4.49 -5.50
N ALA A 43 -14.51 -3.98 -4.29
CA ALA A 43 -13.39 -3.47 -3.48
C ALA A 43 -12.36 -4.55 -3.15
N GLU A 44 -12.80 -5.77 -2.80
CA GLU A 44 -11.91 -6.88 -2.46
C GLU A 44 -11.06 -7.28 -3.66
N HIS A 45 -11.67 -7.40 -4.84
CA HIS A 45 -10.95 -7.70 -6.08
C HIS A 45 -9.90 -6.62 -6.40
N VAL A 46 -10.21 -5.33 -6.23
CA VAL A 46 -9.19 -4.26 -6.41
C VAL A 46 -8.02 -4.45 -5.45
N GLN A 47 -8.31 -4.75 -4.18
CA GLN A 47 -7.29 -4.87 -3.13
C GLN A 47 -6.38 -6.07 -3.38
N GLU A 48 -6.92 -7.20 -3.81
CA GLU A 48 -6.14 -8.38 -4.20
C GLU A 48 -5.21 -8.09 -5.39
N ARG A 49 -5.75 -7.43 -6.43
CA ARG A 49 -4.95 -7.02 -7.59
C ARG A 49 -3.82 -6.07 -7.18
N GLY A 50 -4.12 -5.06 -6.36
CA GLY A 50 -3.12 -4.15 -5.82
C GLY A 50 -2.04 -4.88 -5.01
N THR A 51 -2.43 -5.86 -4.19
CA THR A 51 -1.50 -6.66 -3.39
C THR A 51 -0.57 -7.49 -4.27
N ARG A 52 -1.08 -8.09 -5.36
CA ARG A 52 -0.25 -8.79 -6.35
C ARG A 52 0.77 -7.87 -7.03
N VAL A 53 0.35 -6.65 -7.40
CA VAL A 53 1.25 -5.66 -7.99
C VAL A 53 2.38 -5.28 -7.02
N LEU A 54 2.06 -5.05 -5.75
CA LEU A 54 3.07 -4.76 -4.72
C LEU A 54 4.03 -5.94 -4.52
N ASN A 55 3.50 -7.15 -4.40
CA ASN A 55 4.30 -8.36 -4.24
C ASN A 55 5.18 -8.66 -5.47
N ALA A 56 4.76 -8.27 -6.67
CA ALA A 56 5.56 -8.41 -7.89
C ALA A 56 6.81 -7.50 -7.92
N LEU A 57 6.89 -6.48 -7.06
CA LEU A 57 8.09 -5.63 -6.95
C LEU A 57 9.22 -6.29 -6.17
N LEU A 58 8.90 -7.35 -5.42
CA LEU A 58 9.82 -8.00 -4.50
C LEU A 58 10.03 -9.46 -4.92
N PRO A 59 11.19 -10.05 -4.63
CA PRO A 59 11.37 -11.48 -4.80
C PRO A 59 10.34 -12.27 -3.96
N PRO A 60 9.78 -13.40 -4.45
CA PRO A 60 8.74 -14.15 -3.73
C PRO A 60 9.12 -14.63 -2.33
N TRP A 61 10.42 -14.82 -2.07
CA TRP A 61 10.94 -15.23 -0.76
C TRP A 61 11.15 -14.06 0.19
N PHE A 62 11.21 -12.83 -0.33
CA PHE A 62 11.66 -11.66 0.42
C PHE A 62 10.76 -11.36 1.60
N ALA A 63 9.45 -11.35 1.42
CA ALA A 63 8.50 -11.00 2.47
C ALA A 63 8.66 -11.91 3.70
N LYS A 64 8.68 -13.23 3.48
CA LYS A 64 8.85 -14.23 4.55
C LYS A 64 10.22 -14.15 5.22
N ALA A 65 11.28 -14.01 4.44
CA ALA A 65 12.64 -13.91 4.99
C ALA A 65 12.83 -12.63 5.81
N PHE A 66 12.33 -11.50 5.30
CA PHE A 66 12.41 -10.22 5.98
C PHE A 66 11.53 -10.19 7.23
N GLY A 67 10.32 -10.74 7.18
CA GLY A 67 9.46 -10.89 8.35
C GLY A 67 10.09 -11.76 9.44
N ALA A 68 10.69 -12.90 9.08
CA ALA A 68 11.43 -13.73 10.02
C ALA A 68 12.60 -12.97 10.66
N PHE A 69 13.34 -12.18 9.87
CA PHE A 69 14.40 -11.31 10.37
C PHE A 69 13.86 -10.21 11.30
N LEU A 70 12.71 -9.59 11.01
CA LEU A 70 12.12 -8.59 11.88
C LEU A 70 11.59 -9.19 13.19
N SER A 71 11.11 -10.44 13.17
CA SER A 71 10.54 -11.11 14.35
C SER A 71 11.55 -11.32 15.49
N VAL A 72 12.84 -11.32 15.19
CA VAL A 72 13.91 -11.43 16.21
C VAL A 72 14.30 -10.07 16.80
N LEU A 73 13.79 -8.96 16.26
CA LEU A 73 14.09 -7.62 16.71
C LEU A 73 12.99 -7.11 17.65
N PRO A 74 13.32 -6.19 18.59
CA PRO A 74 12.31 -5.53 19.40
C PRO A 74 11.27 -4.80 18.52
N PRO A 75 9.96 -4.86 18.82
CA PRO A 75 8.91 -4.24 18.00
C PRO A 75 9.13 -2.74 17.75
N TRP A 76 9.50 -1.98 18.79
CA TRP A 76 9.82 -0.56 18.66
C TRP A 76 10.99 -0.30 17.70
N PHE A 77 11.98 -1.21 17.69
CA PHE A 77 13.17 -1.09 16.85
C PHE A 77 12.81 -1.34 15.39
N ALA A 78 12.07 -2.41 15.12
CA ALA A 78 11.58 -2.74 13.78
C ALA A 78 10.71 -1.61 13.22
N ALA A 79 9.76 -1.10 14.02
CA ALA A 79 8.89 0.02 13.62
C ALA A 79 9.68 1.28 13.26
N ARG A 80 10.64 1.71 14.11
CA ARG A 80 11.45 2.91 13.82
C ARG A 80 12.34 2.76 12.59
N HIS A 81 12.92 1.59 12.37
CA HIS A 81 13.73 1.35 11.19
C HIS A 81 12.86 1.31 9.94
N ALA A 82 11.68 0.68 9.99
CA ALA A 82 10.72 0.71 8.90
C ALA A 82 10.27 2.15 8.57
N THR A 83 10.02 2.98 9.59
CA THR A 83 9.75 4.42 9.41
C THR A 83 10.89 5.13 8.68
N ALA A 84 12.13 4.96 9.14
CA ALA A 84 13.30 5.61 8.53
C ALA A 84 13.56 5.12 7.10
N SER A 85 13.45 3.81 6.86
CA SER A 85 13.60 3.19 5.54
C SER A 85 12.48 3.61 4.59
N SER A 86 11.25 3.76 5.07
CA SER A 86 10.12 4.25 4.27
C SER A 86 10.39 5.65 3.74
N VAL A 87 10.88 6.55 4.59
CA VAL A 87 11.27 7.91 4.18
C VAL A 87 12.42 7.89 3.18
N LEU A 88 13.37 6.98 3.32
CA LEU A 88 14.51 6.87 2.40
C LEU A 88 14.12 6.29 1.03
N PHE A 89 13.26 5.26 1.01
CA PHE A 89 13.04 4.42 -0.18
C PHE A 89 11.67 4.56 -0.82
N LEU A 90 10.66 5.15 -0.18
CA LEU A 90 9.30 5.25 -0.75
C LEU A 90 9.01 6.60 -1.40
N ASN A 91 9.92 7.57 -1.26
CA ASN A 91 9.72 8.92 -1.82
C ASN A 91 9.38 8.88 -3.31
N TRP A 92 9.97 7.97 -4.10
CA TRP A 92 9.72 7.83 -5.54
C TRP A 92 8.27 7.47 -5.90
N LEU A 93 7.54 6.80 -4.99
CA LEU A 93 6.17 6.33 -5.20
C LEU A 93 5.16 7.28 -4.56
N VAL A 94 5.32 7.58 -3.27
CA VAL A 94 4.32 8.35 -2.50
C VAL A 94 4.57 9.85 -2.51
N GLY A 95 5.80 10.30 -2.78
CA GLY A 95 6.17 11.73 -2.69
C GLY A 95 7.04 12.07 -1.49
N PRO A 96 7.43 13.35 -1.33
CA PRO A 96 8.30 13.79 -0.26
C PRO A 96 7.74 13.44 1.12
N SER A 97 8.57 12.79 1.94
CA SER A 97 8.18 12.35 3.28
C SER A 97 9.24 12.63 4.33
N GLU A 98 8.82 12.66 5.59
CA GLU A 98 9.71 12.84 6.74
C GLU A 98 9.29 11.97 7.92
N VAL A 99 10.24 11.73 8.83
CA VAL A 99 9.99 11.00 10.08
C VAL A 99 9.29 11.93 11.06
N MET A 100 8.20 11.45 11.64
CA MET A 100 7.47 12.10 12.72
C MET A 100 7.27 11.13 13.90
N ASN A 101 6.83 11.66 15.04
CA ASN A 101 6.26 10.82 16.09
C ASN A 101 4.84 10.41 15.67
N ALA A 102 4.39 9.24 16.12
CA ALA A 102 3.00 8.86 15.88
C ALA A 102 2.07 9.85 16.60
N PRO A 103 1.04 10.38 15.92
CA PRO A 103 0.06 11.25 16.55
C PRO A 103 -0.82 10.45 17.52
N GLU A 104 -1.47 11.14 18.46
CA GLU A 104 -2.18 10.53 19.59
C GLU A 104 -3.25 9.50 19.16
N ASP A 105 -3.97 9.83 18.09
CA ASP A 105 -5.03 9.02 17.46
C ASP A 105 -4.49 7.79 16.72
N LEU A 106 -3.22 7.78 16.33
CA LEU A 106 -2.57 6.70 15.59
C LEU A 106 -1.39 6.08 16.34
N LEU A 107 -1.30 6.26 17.65
CA LEU A 107 -0.24 5.66 18.46
C LEU A 107 -0.19 4.11 18.28
N PRO A 108 1.02 3.50 18.34
CA PRO A 108 1.22 2.06 18.27
C PRO A 108 0.35 1.27 19.26
N ASP A 109 0.10 0.00 18.98
CA ASP A 109 -0.67 -0.86 19.88
C ASP A 109 0.08 -1.10 21.19
N ASP A 110 1.40 -1.24 21.12
CA ASP A 110 2.28 -1.19 22.28
C ASP A 110 2.47 0.26 22.77
N ARG A 111 1.84 0.58 23.91
CA ARG A 111 1.89 1.89 24.57
C ARG A 111 3.03 2.01 25.58
N SER A 112 3.93 1.03 25.65
CA SER A 112 5.09 1.10 26.54
C SER A 112 6.02 2.25 26.14
N SER A 113 6.75 2.75 27.13
CA SER A 113 7.78 3.74 26.89
C SER A 113 9.00 3.05 26.24
N VAL A 114 9.57 3.70 25.23
CA VAL A 114 10.55 3.07 24.33
C VAL A 114 11.91 3.75 24.49
N PRO A 115 13.03 3.02 24.51
CA PRO A 115 14.35 3.64 24.63
C PRO A 115 14.63 4.54 23.42
N PRO A 116 15.36 5.66 23.53
CA PRO A 116 15.62 6.57 22.41
C PRO A 116 16.53 5.96 21.33
N ASN A 117 17.39 5.03 21.71
CA ASN A 117 18.30 4.30 20.83
C ASN A 117 18.73 2.96 21.46
N THR A 118 19.48 2.15 20.72
CA THR A 118 19.95 0.84 21.18
C THR A 118 20.89 0.92 22.38
N ALA A 119 21.75 1.94 22.44
CA ALA A 119 22.66 2.13 23.58
C ALA A 119 21.88 2.40 24.89
N ALA A 120 20.88 3.28 24.84
CA ALA A 120 20.00 3.58 25.97
C ALA A 120 19.17 2.36 26.38
N ALA A 121 18.75 1.53 25.41
CA ALA A 121 18.06 0.26 25.68
C ALA A 121 18.94 -0.70 26.50
N VAL A 122 20.21 -0.86 26.10
CA VAL A 122 21.18 -1.71 26.82
C VAL A 122 21.54 -1.13 28.19
N ALA A 123 21.59 0.20 28.31
CA ALA A 123 21.91 0.89 29.57
C ALA A 123 20.72 1.01 30.54
N GLY A 124 19.50 0.59 30.16
CA GLY A 124 18.30 0.75 30.98
C GLY A 124 17.94 2.22 31.28
N GLN A 125 18.31 3.15 30.38
CA GLN A 125 18.20 4.59 30.58
C GLN A 125 16.94 5.18 29.92
N ALA A 126 16.68 6.46 30.23
CA ALA A 126 15.48 7.25 29.94
C ALA A 126 14.67 6.81 28.72
N THR A 127 13.36 6.64 28.93
CA THR A 127 12.41 6.17 27.92
C THR A 127 11.68 7.33 27.26
N GLN A 128 11.49 7.27 25.94
CA GLN A 128 10.61 8.13 25.17
C GLN A 128 9.16 7.64 25.25
N ALA A 129 8.22 8.53 24.95
CA ALA A 129 6.81 8.14 24.82
C ALA A 129 6.61 7.11 23.69
N ALA A 130 5.53 6.33 23.80
CA ALA A 130 5.09 5.42 22.74
C ALA A 130 4.97 6.19 21.41
N GLY A 131 5.31 5.55 20.29
CA GLY A 131 5.22 6.19 18.98
C GLY A 131 6.39 7.12 18.62
N TYR A 132 7.39 7.28 19.48
CA TYR A 132 8.57 8.09 19.16
C TYR A 132 9.28 7.60 17.89
N ARG A 133 9.33 8.44 16.86
CA ARG A 133 9.89 8.17 15.52
C ARG A 133 9.34 6.92 14.82
N GLN A 134 8.09 6.54 15.12
CA GLN A 134 7.41 5.42 14.46
C GLN A 134 6.41 5.87 13.38
N GLY A 135 6.32 7.18 13.13
CA GLY A 135 5.43 7.77 12.13
C GLY A 135 6.17 8.32 10.91
N VAL A 136 5.55 8.21 9.74
CA VAL A 136 5.97 8.88 8.51
C VAL A 136 4.90 9.88 8.11
N LEU A 137 5.30 11.11 7.82
CA LEU A 137 4.43 12.10 7.18
C LEU A 137 4.83 12.24 5.72
N VAL A 138 3.95 11.85 4.80
CA VAL A 138 4.04 12.23 3.39
C VAL A 138 3.39 13.60 3.25
N LYS A 139 4.19 14.61 2.90
CA LYS A 139 3.75 16.01 2.82
C LYS A 139 2.75 16.26 1.69
N ARG A 140 2.84 15.45 0.63
CA ARG A 140 1.95 15.49 -0.52
C ARG A 140 1.97 14.16 -1.24
N CYS A 141 0.92 13.38 -1.06
CA CYS A 141 0.78 12.02 -1.56
C CYS A 141 0.46 12.03 -3.06
N ARG A 142 1.41 11.59 -3.88
CA ARG A 142 1.24 11.57 -5.34
C ARG A 142 0.09 10.70 -5.80
N VAL A 143 -0.11 9.54 -5.18
CA VAL A 143 -1.24 8.65 -5.52
C VAL A 143 -2.55 9.39 -5.32
N LEU A 144 -2.71 10.07 -4.19
CA LEU A 144 -3.95 10.76 -3.86
C LEU A 144 -4.14 12.02 -4.72
N GLU A 145 -3.09 12.80 -4.89
CA GLU A 145 -3.08 14.04 -5.68
C GLU A 145 -3.38 13.80 -7.17
N GLU A 146 -2.78 12.77 -7.76
CA GLU A 146 -2.89 12.52 -9.20
C GLU A 146 -4.20 11.79 -9.53
N THR A 147 -4.62 10.85 -8.66
CA THR A 147 -5.85 10.10 -8.90
C THR A 147 -7.10 10.86 -8.48
N LYS A 148 -6.97 11.76 -7.50
CA LYS A 148 -8.06 12.55 -6.89
C LYS A 148 -9.29 11.70 -6.59
N CYS A 149 -9.07 10.51 -6.07
CA CYS A 149 -10.14 9.59 -5.77
C CYS A 149 -9.86 8.80 -4.49
N ALA A 150 -10.72 8.99 -3.49
CA ALA A 150 -10.63 8.28 -2.22
C ALA A 150 -10.72 6.77 -2.42
N SER A 151 -11.65 6.28 -3.25
CA SER A 151 -11.79 4.84 -3.52
C SER A 151 -10.54 4.22 -4.13
N VAL A 152 -9.83 4.94 -5.01
CA VAL A 152 -8.55 4.47 -5.58
C VAL A 152 -7.46 4.47 -4.51
N CYS A 153 -7.34 5.55 -3.73
CA CYS A 153 -6.38 5.65 -2.63
C CYS A 153 -6.56 4.50 -1.62
N LEU A 154 -7.80 4.24 -1.19
CA LEU A 154 -8.11 3.20 -0.21
C LEU A 154 -7.83 1.80 -0.76
N ASN A 155 -8.38 1.49 -1.92
CA ASN A 155 -8.43 0.10 -2.40
C ASN A 155 -7.21 -0.32 -3.21
N VAL A 156 -6.50 0.62 -3.85
CA VAL A 156 -5.27 0.28 -4.61
C VAL A 156 -4.01 0.53 -3.79
N CYS A 157 -3.98 1.55 -2.93
CA CYS A 157 -2.78 1.92 -2.17
C CYS A 157 -2.87 1.48 -0.71
N GLN A 158 -3.83 2.03 0.06
CA GLN A 158 -3.85 1.88 1.51
C GLN A 158 -4.03 0.44 1.96
N VAL A 159 -5.14 -0.21 1.60
CA VAL A 159 -5.43 -1.57 2.09
C VAL A 159 -4.38 -2.57 1.61
N PRO A 160 -3.97 -2.61 0.33
CA PRO A 160 -2.92 -3.51 -0.11
C PRO A 160 -1.59 -3.31 0.62
N THR A 161 -1.21 -2.05 0.89
CA THR A 161 0.03 -1.75 1.61
C THR A 161 -0.06 -2.17 3.08
N GLN A 162 -1.18 -1.89 3.73
CA GLN A 162 -1.42 -2.32 5.12
C GLN A 162 -1.40 -3.84 5.26
N ARG A 163 -2.03 -4.57 4.32
CA ARG A 163 -1.96 -6.04 4.26
C ARG A 163 -0.53 -6.52 4.05
N PHE A 164 0.18 -5.97 3.08
CA PHE A 164 1.57 -6.35 2.82
C PHE A 164 2.45 -6.22 4.08
N PHE A 165 2.42 -5.07 4.77
CA PHE A 165 3.22 -4.91 5.98
C PHE A 165 2.73 -5.77 7.15
N THR A 166 1.42 -5.85 7.37
CA THR A 166 0.87 -6.53 8.55
C THR A 166 0.85 -8.05 8.40
N GLU A 167 0.42 -8.55 7.24
CA GLU A 167 0.20 -9.97 6.97
C GLU A 167 1.42 -10.64 6.34
N ASP A 168 2.02 -10.05 5.30
CA ASP A 168 3.14 -10.67 4.58
C ASP A 168 4.49 -10.47 5.30
N ILE A 169 4.74 -9.27 5.84
CA ILE A 169 5.96 -8.93 6.57
C ILE A 169 5.84 -9.21 8.08
N GLY A 170 4.64 -9.12 8.66
CA GLY A 170 4.44 -9.26 10.11
C GLY A 170 4.83 -8.01 10.92
N LEU A 171 4.85 -6.85 10.28
CA LEU A 171 5.04 -5.55 10.93
C LEU A 171 3.75 -4.73 10.84
N PRO A 172 2.95 -4.64 11.92
CA PRO A 172 1.69 -3.89 11.91
C PRO A 172 1.90 -2.46 11.43
N MET A 173 1.08 -2.00 10.48
CA MET A 173 1.12 -0.64 9.97
C MET A 173 -0.27 -0.11 9.67
N THR A 174 -0.51 1.13 10.08
CA THR A 174 -1.72 1.90 9.75
C THR A 174 -1.35 3.09 8.89
N MET A 175 -2.22 3.40 7.93
CA MET A 175 -2.12 4.56 7.05
C MET A 175 -3.38 5.41 7.24
N SER A 176 -3.21 6.72 7.26
CA SER A 176 -4.29 7.70 7.40
C SER A 176 -4.10 8.81 6.36
N PRO A 177 -4.78 8.74 5.21
CA PRO A 177 -4.78 9.81 4.22
C PRO A 177 -5.62 10.99 4.69
N ASP A 178 -5.21 12.19 4.29
CA ASP A 178 -5.99 13.42 4.40
C ASP A 178 -6.45 13.83 3.00
N PHE A 179 -7.75 13.81 2.78
CA PHE A 179 -8.35 14.07 1.47
C PHE A 179 -8.44 15.57 1.13
N ASP A 180 -8.27 16.47 2.10
CA ASP A 180 -8.31 17.91 1.85
C ASP A 180 -6.91 18.47 1.58
N THR A 181 -5.90 17.97 2.30
CA THR A 181 -4.53 18.48 2.23
C THR A 181 -3.61 17.66 1.31
N PHE A 182 -4.04 16.47 0.91
CA PHE A 182 -3.23 15.46 0.22
C PHE A 182 -2.06 14.90 1.06
N GLU A 183 -2.04 15.14 2.36
CA GLU A 183 -1.09 14.49 3.25
C GLU A 183 -1.45 13.01 3.46
N CYS A 184 -0.45 12.20 3.81
CA CYS A 184 -0.72 10.83 4.25
C CYS A 184 0.23 10.43 5.36
N LYS A 185 -0.33 9.92 6.45
CA LYS A 185 0.42 9.50 7.63
C LYS A 185 0.52 7.99 7.66
N PHE A 186 1.70 7.46 7.92
CA PHE A 186 1.92 6.04 8.20
C PHE A 186 2.40 5.89 9.64
N VAL A 187 1.88 4.91 10.38
CA VAL A 187 2.42 4.56 11.69
C VAL A 187 2.69 3.07 11.74
N PHE A 188 3.93 2.72 12.09
CA PHE A 188 4.37 1.34 12.29
C PHE A 188 4.21 0.92 13.76
N GLY A 189 3.87 -0.35 13.98
CA GLY A 189 3.51 -0.91 15.28
C GLY A 189 2.04 -0.71 15.66
N ARG A 190 1.18 -0.29 14.72
CA ARG A 190 -0.27 -0.17 14.89
C ARG A 190 -0.95 -1.03 13.82
N ALA A 191 -1.83 -1.94 14.22
CA ALA A 191 -2.64 -2.68 13.27
C ALA A 191 -3.68 -1.77 12.58
N PRO A 192 -3.98 -2.00 11.30
CA PRO A 192 -5.02 -1.25 10.61
C PRO A 192 -6.38 -1.45 11.30
N PRO A 193 -7.18 -0.38 11.48
CA PRO A 193 -8.52 -0.51 12.01
C PRO A 193 -9.41 -1.33 11.06
N ALA A 194 -10.49 -1.92 11.58
CA ALA A 194 -11.50 -2.52 10.72
C ALA A 194 -12.10 -1.45 9.78
N PRO A 195 -12.52 -1.81 8.55
CA PRO A 195 -13.08 -0.84 7.61
C PRO A 195 -14.28 -0.04 8.16
N ALA A 196 -15.08 -0.65 9.06
CA ALA A 196 -16.22 0.01 9.70
C ALA A 196 -15.81 1.13 10.67
N ASP A 197 -14.61 1.04 11.25
CA ASP A 197 -14.10 1.96 12.27
C ASP A 197 -13.08 2.97 11.69
N SER A 198 -12.98 3.04 10.36
CA SER A 198 -12.01 3.88 9.67
C SER A 198 -12.67 5.09 9.02
N ASP A 199 -12.31 6.28 9.50
CA ASP A 199 -12.76 7.57 8.94
C ASP A 199 -12.46 7.71 7.44
N ALA A 200 -11.42 7.00 6.97
CA ALA A 200 -11.04 7.02 5.57
C ALA A 200 -12.11 6.34 4.67
N PHE A 201 -12.83 5.34 5.18
CA PHE A 201 -13.90 4.63 4.45
C PHE A 201 -15.26 5.33 4.54
N THR A 202 -15.46 6.18 5.55
CA THR A 202 -16.69 6.96 5.72
C THR A 202 -16.62 8.33 5.02
N SER A 203 -15.42 8.79 4.68
CA SER A 203 -15.18 10.06 4.01
C SER A 203 -15.78 10.08 2.59
N PRO A 204 -16.47 11.17 2.18
CA PRO A 204 -17.02 11.30 0.85
C PRO A 204 -15.91 11.39 -0.21
N CYS A 205 -16.14 10.79 -1.37
CA CYS A 205 -15.17 10.84 -2.45
C CYS A 205 -15.06 12.24 -3.07
N PHE A 206 -13.89 12.58 -3.64
CA PHE A 206 -13.71 13.82 -4.39
C PHE A 206 -14.73 13.94 -5.52
N LYS A 207 -15.22 15.16 -5.76
CA LYS A 207 -16.14 15.48 -6.87
C LYS A 207 -15.59 15.11 -8.25
N GLN A 208 -14.28 15.03 -8.38
CA GLN A 208 -13.55 14.69 -9.61
C GLN A 208 -13.28 13.18 -9.74
N CYS A 209 -13.69 12.36 -8.77
CA CYS A 209 -13.53 10.93 -8.88
C CYS A 209 -14.57 10.33 -9.83
N ASP A 210 -14.10 9.87 -10.98
CA ASP A 210 -14.91 9.14 -11.96
C ASP A 210 -15.51 7.83 -11.42
N ALA A 211 -14.97 7.27 -10.33
CA ALA A 211 -15.57 6.09 -9.69
C ALA A 211 -16.92 6.40 -9.03
N ALA A 212 -17.19 7.66 -8.68
CA ALA A 212 -18.48 8.09 -8.15
C ALA A 212 -19.52 8.38 -9.25
N LEU A 213 -19.09 8.54 -10.51
CA LEU A 213 -19.94 9.16 -11.53
C LEU A 213 -20.90 8.21 -12.26
N LYS A 214 -20.62 6.92 -12.43
CA LYS A 214 -21.54 5.94 -13.06
C LYS A 214 -21.11 4.54 -12.57
N SER A 215 -21.98 3.58 -12.19
CA SER A 215 -22.84 2.80 -13.11
C SER A 215 -22.36 2.78 -14.58
N ALA A 216 -21.04 2.88 -14.80
CA ALA A 216 -20.46 3.01 -16.12
C ALA A 216 -20.70 1.67 -16.81
N ARG A 217 -21.51 1.73 -17.86
CA ARG A 217 -21.76 0.61 -18.77
C ARG A 217 -20.44 -0.11 -18.97
N GLN A 218 -20.47 -1.40 -18.70
CA GLN A 218 -19.43 -2.37 -19.02
C GLN A 218 -18.82 -1.99 -20.37
N CYS A 219 -17.65 -1.35 -20.36
CA CYS A 219 -16.92 -1.04 -21.57
C CYS A 219 -16.38 -2.38 -22.07
N ASP A 220 -17.07 -3.02 -23.00
CA ASP A 220 -16.61 -4.09 -23.90
C ASP A 220 -15.50 -5.02 -23.36
N VAL A 221 -15.61 -5.45 -22.11
CA VAL A 221 -14.88 -6.61 -21.63
C VAL A 221 -15.66 -7.79 -22.16
N LYS A 222 -15.20 -8.39 -23.27
CA LYS A 222 -15.70 -9.72 -23.66
C LYS A 222 -15.66 -10.59 -22.40
N PRO A 223 -16.80 -11.17 -21.97
CA PRO A 223 -16.83 -11.99 -20.78
C PRO A 223 -15.77 -13.08 -20.92
N TYR A 224 -14.92 -13.20 -19.91
CA TYR A 224 -13.94 -14.27 -19.82
C TYR A 224 -14.73 -15.58 -19.69
N ASP A 225 -14.79 -16.33 -20.79
CA ASP A 225 -15.48 -17.62 -20.86
C ASP A 225 -14.60 -18.70 -20.24
N PHE A 226 -14.90 -19.01 -18.98
CA PHE A 226 -14.20 -20.02 -18.19
C PHE A 226 -14.26 -21.42 -18.83
N ASN A 227 -15.24 -21.70 -19.69
CA ASN A 227 -15.36 -23.01 -20.36
C ASN A 227 -14.35 -23.17 -21.49
N ARG A 228 -13.92 -22.07 -22.13
CA ARG A 228 -12.94 -22.10 -23.23
C ARG A 228 -11.53 -22.50 -22.78
N VAL A 229 -11.17 -22.22 -21.52
CA VAL A 229 -9.87 -22.60 -20.93
C VAL A 229 -9.84 -24.07 -20.51
N LYS A 230 -10.99 -24.61 -20.10
CA LYS A 230 -11.17 -26.05 -19.85
C LYS A 230 -11.05 -26.88 -21.12
N GLU A 231 -11.57 -26.38 -22.24
CA GLU A 231 -11.46 -27.05 -23.54
C GLU A 231 -10.00 -27.04 -24.06
N MET A 232 -9.28 -25.93 -23.92
CA MET A 232 -7.85 -25.86 -24.28
C MET A 232 -6.96 -26.78 -23.42
N SER A 233 -7.28 -26.96 -22.14
CA SER A 233 -6.53 -27.87 -21.25
C SER A 233 -6.83 -29.35 -21.50
N ALA A 234 -7.93 -29.67 -22.18
CA ALA A 234 -8.27 -31.02 -22.62
C ALA A 234 -7.63 -31.38 -23.97
N GLU A 235 -7.28 -30.38 -24.80
CA GLU A 235 -6.61 -30.57 -26.09
C GLU A 235 -5.08 -30.69 -25.99
N GLU A 236 -4.43 -30.18 -24.92
CA GLU A 236 -2.96 -30.17 -24.80
C GLU A 236 -2.33 -31.35 -24.03
N GLY A 237 -3.10 -32.38 -23.69
CA GLY A 237 -2.59 -33.74 -23.46
C GLY A 237 -1.28 -33.91 -22.66
N LEU A 238 -1.04 -33.16 -21.59
CA LEU A 238 0.12 -33.36 -20.71
C LEU A 238 -0.33 -33.92 -19.36
N THR A 239 -0.09 -35.22 -19.19
CA THR A 239 -0.25 -35.98 -17.96
C THR A 239 0.75 -35.55 -16.89
N TYR A 240 0.18 -35.24 -15.72
CA TYR A 240 0.73 -34.87 -14.40
C TYR A 240 2.22 -35.08 -14.12
#